data_AF-A0A967SVF8-F1
#
_entry.id   AF-A0A967SVF8-F1
#
_cell.length_a   1.000
_cell.length_b   1.000
_cell.length_c   1.000
_cell.angle_alpha   90.00
_cell.angle_beta   90.00
_cell.angle_gamma   90.00
#
_symmetry.space_group_name_H-M   'P 1'
#
loop_
_entity.id
_entity.type
_entity.pdbx_description
1 polymer ?
#
loop_
_entity_poly.entity_id
_entity_poly.type
_entity_poly.pdbx_seq_one_letter_code
_entity_poly.pdbx_strand_id
1 'polypeptide(L)' 'GGQSWVEIRGGLPTVAANDLVIHPRDNDLVLATHGRGIYILDQVNALQEMTPA' A
#
# COMPACT_ATOMS: atom_id res chain seq x y z
N GLY A 1 -1.11 -6.92 -15.76
CA GLY A 1 -0.51 -7.78 -14.72
C GLY A 1 0.84 -7.22 -14.35
N GLY A 2 1.17 -7.14 -13.07
CA GLY A 2 2.46 -6.64 -12.60
C GLY A 2 3.61 -7.51 -13.12
N GLN A 3 4.64 -6.88 -13.70
CA GLN A 3 5.82 -7.55 -14.25
C GLN A 3 6.82 -7.96 -13.16
N SER A 4 6.87 -7.18 -12.08
CA SER A 4 7.68 -7.42 -10.90
C SER A 4 6.88 -7.04 -9.66
N TRP A 5 7.20 -7.71 -8.56
CA TRP A 5 6.59 -7.48 -7.26
C TRP A 5 7.69 -7.35 -6.22
N VAL A 6 7.59 -6.30 -5.40
CA VAL A 6 8.51 -6.05 -4.29
C VAL A 6 7.70 -6.07 -3.01
N GLU A 7 8.20 -6.82 -2.02
CA GLU A 7 7.57 -6.89 -0.71
C GLU A 7 7.71 -5.55 0.03
N ILE A 8 6.59 -5.02 0.54
CA ILE A 8 6.60 -3.84 1.41
C ILE A 8 7.02 -4.28 2.81
N ARG A 9 8.26 -3.93 3.20
CA ARG A 9 8.80 -4.20 4.55
C ARG A 9 8.46 -3.06 5.51
N GLY A 10 7.18 -2.95 5.87
CA GLY A 10 6.63 -1.85 6.69
C GLY A 10 6.02 -2.26 8.03
N GLY A 11 6.25 -3.50 8.50
CA GLY A 11 5.63 -3.99 9.75
C GLY A 11 4.15 -4.33 9.62
N LEU A 12 3.66 -4.56 8.39
CA LEU A 12 2.29 -5.03 8.16
C LEU A 12 2.09 -6.41 8.81
N PRO A 13 0.95 -6.64 9.49
CA PRO A 13 0.63 -7.94 10.05
C PRO A 13 0.37 -8.97 8.96
N THR A 14 0.69 -10.23 9.23
CA THR A 14 0.34 -11.37 8.38
C THR A 14 -1.16 -11.72 8.50
N VAL A 15 -2.02 -10.83 8.01
CA VAL A 15 -3.48 -11.03 7.93
C VAL A 15 -4.00 -10.59 6.56
N ALA A 16 -5.22 -11.00 6.22
CA ALA A 16 -5.86 -10.61 4.98
C ALA A 16 -6.10 -9.09 4.92
N ALA A 17 -5.66 -8.48 3.83
CA ALA A 17 -6.07 -7.18 3.36
C ALA A 17 -7.31 -7.37 2.46
N ASN A 18 -8.42 -6.73 2.82
CA ASN A 18 -9.70 -6.92 2.12
C ASN A 18 -10.04 -5.77 1.19
N ASP A 19 -9.45 -4.59 1.41
CA ASP A 19 -9.67 -3.40 0.58
C ASP A 19 -8.40 -2.54 0.53
N LEU A 20 -8.21 -1.86 -0.61
CA LEU A 20 -7.07 -1.01 -0.91
C LEU A 20 -7.51 0.14 -1.80
N VAL A 21 -7.25 1.38 -1.38
CA VAL A 21 -7.60 2.58 -2.15
C VAL A 21 -6.50 3.64 -2.06
N ILE A 22 -6.32 4.41 -3.13
CA ILE A 22 -5.52 5.63 -3.11
C ILE A 22 -6.48 6.80 -2.80
N HIS A 23 -6.27 7.48 -1.67
CA HIS A 23 -7.09 8.62 -1.27
C HIS A 23 -6.70 9.86 -2.09
N PRO A 24 -7.61 10.41 -2.93
CA PRO A 24 -7.24 11.35 -4.00
C PRO A 24 -6.78 12.72 -3.50
N ARG A 25 -7.18 13.13 -2.29
CA ARG A 25 -6.81 14.44 -1.74
C ARG A 25 -5.35 14.52 -1.32
N ASP A 26 -4.86 13.43 -0.73
CA ASP A 26 -3.55 13.38 -0.04
C ASP A 26 -2.55 12.47 -0.78
N ASN A 27 -3.05 11.68 -1.75
CA ASN A 27 -2.31 10.63 -2.43
C ASN A 27 -1.74 9.58 -1.46
N ASP A 28 -2.52 9.24 -0.45
CA ASP A 28 -2.20 8.21 0.54
C ASP A 28 -2.76 6.87 0.09
N LEU A 29 -2.03 5.79 0.35
CA LEU A 29 -2.52 4.44 0.15
C LEU A 29 -3.12 3.92 1.46
N VAL A 30 -4.43 3.67 1.42
CA VAL A 30 -5.20 3.21 2.58
C VAL A 30 -5.51 1.73 2.40
N LEU A 31 -5.18 0.94 3.42
CA LEU A 31 -5.35 -0.51 3.46
C LEU A 31 -6.25 -0.93 4.62
N ALA A 32 -7.32 -1.67 4.33
CA ALA A 32 -8.19 -2.26 5.35
C ALA A 32 -7.83 -3.72 5.59
N THR A 33 -7.55 -4.06 6.85
CA THR A 33 -7.13 -5.41 7.27
C THR A 33 -8.20 -6.10 8.11
N HIS A 34 -8.27 -7.43 8.03
CA HIS A 34 -9.21 -8.21 8.84
C HIS A 34 -8.80 -8.23 10.33
N GLY A 35 -9.56 -7.52 11.17
CA GLY A 35 -9.39 -7.53 12.63
C GLY A 35 -8.17 -6.77 13.16
N ARG A 36 -7.44 -6.05 12.29
CA ARG A 36 -6.25 -5.26 12.67
C ARG A 36 -6.37 -3.76 12.34
N GLY A 37 -7.51 -3.33 11.80
CA GLY A 37 -7.82 -1.91 11.53
C GLY A 37 -7.33 -1.44 10.16
N ILE A 38 -7.03 -0.15 10.06
CA ILE A 38 -6.61 0.53 8.83
C ILE A 38 -5.13 0.89 8.94
N TYR A 39 -4.39 0.65 7.86
CA TYR A 39 -3.01 1.10 7.68
C TYR A 39 -2.97 2.16 6.58
N ILE A 40 -2.18 3.21 6.79
CA ILE A 40 -2.01 4.29 5.83
C ILE A 40 -0.52 4.37 5.50
N LEU A 41 -0.22 4.32 4.20
CA LEU A 41 1.08 4.72 3.68
C LEU A 41 0.92 6.13 3.11
N ASP A 42 1.44 7.09 3.85
CA ASP A 42 1.34 8.51 3.50
C ASP A 42 2.15 8.80 2.22
N GLN A 43 1.58 9.60 1.32
CA GLN A 43 2.22 10.11 0.11
C GLN A 43 2.93 9.04 -0.74
N VAL A 44 2.17 8.30 -1.56
CA VAL A 44 2.74 7.20 -2.38
C VAL A 44 3.51 7.63 -3.63
N ASN A 45 3.84 8.92 -3.76
CA ASN A 45 4.59 9.48 -4.89
C ASN A 45 5.89 8.70 -5.15
N ALA A 46 6.62 8.38 -4.08
CA ALA A 46 7.88 7.66 -4.16
C ALA A 46 7.74 6.29 -4.82
N LEU A 47 6.60 5.61 -4.66
CA LEU A 47 6.30 4.33 -5.33
C LEU A 47 5.87 4.54 -6.79
N GLN A 48 5.11 5.59 -7.06
CA GLN A 48 4.61 5.93 -8.40
C GLN A 48 5.73 6.39 -9.34
N GLU A 49 6.75 7.04 -8.80
CA GLU A 49 7.92 7.56 -9.54
C GLU A 49 9.05 6.53 -9.70
N MET A 50 8.90 5.33 -9.12
CA MET A 50 9.93 4.28 -9.25
C MET A 50 10.07 3.84 -10.70
N THR A 51 11.30 3.87 -11.20
CA THR A 51 11.64 3.24 -12.48
C THR A 51 11.92 1.75 -12.27
N PRO A 52 11.51 0.87 -13.20
CA PRO A 52 11.99 -0.50 -13.23
C PRO A 52 13.53 -0.51 -13.25
N ALA A 53 14.13 -1.46 -12.52
CA ALA A 53 15.57 -1.70 -12.55
C ALA A 53 16.02 -2.27 -13.90
#